data_AF-A0A1M5Z485-F1
#
_entry.id   AF-A0A1M5Z485-F1
#
_cell.length_a   1.000
_cell.length_b   1.000
_cell.length_c   1.000
_cell.angle_alpha   90.00
_cell.angle_beta   90.00
_cell.angle_gamma   90.00
#
_symmetry.space_group_name_H-M   'P 1'
#
loop_
_entity.id
_entity.type
_entity.pdbx_description
1 polymer ?
#
loop_
_entity_poly.entity_id
_entity_poly.type
_entity_poly.pdbx_seq_one_letter_code
_entity_poly.pdbx_strand_id
1 'polypeptide(L)'
;MAHLAYLTLKGETQGLISGGCNTKDSMGNRYQETHTDQITVLACQYSLSKLPHQHGINHDGIQITKLKDKSSPLLATAFAKQEHLEGTIDFYRTNEQGHYQKFYSIAFQQAVISGVSDVTPHVIHSPVEEMHEMITFSYKGVQWEHFPCGTLAYDGWSDANSIAAILTETAPPLTSAERYAKQIQENMQAEKAAEKQAEKEKQSKQQRKQSDAKEEEDWKPVPGSYPILIYETQNQMDDFNAPDMIHGDESKETIEGYGFMKPFKQSQYTSHREGYTMYGEDQFSLPAAEHFKRMRSLANLFSPQWMNIDQRIGSQTSGIFSEMVDKFEQNEGGEYANTSLDNALKNHETTKNFHQVLMNCLGEHVKNGTLDSDIVQISSQYMQSSKGTKLPQFDSLLDGTVLTVHGIWSMQVYATKLEYKGNQIRGKFQYKIQDHFGLDPKDINHQGLSLSSKPFELLDGFRSWYLLQHYKDYNYQTFITKIGFTL
;
A
#
# COMPACT_ATOMS: atom_id res chain seq x y z
N MET A 1 -8.17 -24.44 -7.17
CA MET A 1 -9.08 -24.52 -8.34
C MET A 1 -8.35 -23.92 -9.52
N ALA A 2 -8.42 -24.54 -10.69
CA ALA A 2 -7.80 -24.00 -11.92
C ALA A 2 -8.76 -22.99 -12.53
N HIS A 3 -8.60 -21.71 -12.19
CA HIS A 3 -9.32 -20.65 -12.90
C HIS A 3 -8.59 -20.41 -14.22
N LEU A 4 -9.34 -20.45 -15.32
CA LEU A 4 -8.79 -20.46 -16.68
C LEU A 4 -8.97 -19.11 -17.38
N ALA A 5 -9.53 -18.10 -16.72
CA ALA A 5 -9.73 -16.79 -17.34
C ALA A 5 -9.61 -15.64 -16.33
N TYR A 6 -9.02 -14.53 -16.79
CA TYR A 6 -8.82 -13.32 -15.99
C TYR A 6 -9.17 -12.08 -16.80
N LEU A 7 -9.84 -11.11 -16.18
CA LEU A 7 -10.20 -9.84 -16.78
C LEU A 7 -9.33 -8.71 -16.21
N THR A 8 -8.62 -8.03 -17.09
CA THR A 8 -8.04 -6.70 -16.80
C THR A 8 -9.04 -5.65 -17.24
N LEU A 9 -9.43 -4.73 -16.36
CA LEU A 9 -10.47 -3.74 -16.66
C LEU A 9 -10.04 -2.36 -16.20
N LYS A 10 -10.16 -1.37 -17.09
CA LYS A 10 -9.84 0.03 -16.86
C LYS A 10 -11.05 0.90 -17.18
N GLY A 11 -11.41 1.78 -16.24
CA GLY A 11 -12.38 2.85 -16.47
C GLY A 11 -11.69 4.15 -16.87
N GLU A 12 -12.37 4.97 -17.66
CA GLU A 12 -11.89 6.28 -18.10
C GLU A 12 -11.60 7.24 -16.92
N THR A 13 -12.45 7.19 -15.89
CA THR A 13 -12.33 8.02 -14.68
C THR A 13 -11.76 7.26 -13.48
N GLN A 14 -12.10 5.98 -13.33
CA GLN A 14 -11.68 5.16 -12.19
C GLN A 14 -10.27 4.55 -12.34
N GLY A 15 -9.64 4.68 -13.51
CA GLY A 15 -8.35 4.05 -13.76
C GLY A 15 -8.46 2.52 -13.76
N LEU A 16 -7.47 1.81 -13.21
CA LEU A 16 -7.43 0.34 -13.23
C LEU A 16 -8.42 -0.27 -12.22
N ILE A 17 -9.66 -0.52 -12.66
CA ILE A 17 -10.74 -1.11 -11.85
C ILE A 17 -10.38 -2.50 -11.33
N SER A 18 -9.67 -3.30 -12.12
CA SER A 18 -9.22 -4.63 -11.70
C SER A 18 -8.01 -4.60 -10.74
N GLY A 19 -7.44 -3.43 -10.45
CA GLY A 19 -6.24 -3.27 -9.62
C GLY A 19 -6.43 -3.78 -8.20
N GLY A 20 -5.62 -4.76 -7.80
CA GLY A 20 -5.65 -5.39 -6.49
C GLY A 20 -6.91 -6.22 -6.17
N CYS A 21 -7.72 -6.61 -7.17
CA CYS A 21 -8.93 -7.40 -6.92
C CYS A 21 -8.67 -8.89 -6.65
N ASN A 22 -7.51 -9.42 -7.03
CA ASN A 22 -7.13 -10.81 -6.76
C ASN A 22 -6.08 -10.92 -5.64
N THR A 23 -6.27 -10.12 -4.59
CA THR A 23 -5.43 -10.07 -3.40
C THR A 23 -6.11 -10.80 -2.26
N LYS A 24 -5.34 -11.14 -1.21
CA LYS A 24 -5.87 -11.81 -0.03
C LYS A 24 -6.97 -11.00 0.68
N ASP A 25 -6.84 -9.68 0.71
CA ASP A 25 -7.85 -8.80 1.31
C ASP A 25 -9.17 -8.80 0.53
N SER A 26 -9.09 -9.00 -0.79
CA SER A 26 -10.23 -8.99 -1.69
C SER A 26 -10.92 -10.36 -1.78
N MET A 27 -10.13 -11.43 -2.00
CA MET A 27 -10.63 -12.78 -2.33
C MET A 27 -10.43 -13.80 -1.20
N GLY A 28 -9.92 -13.38 -0.05
CA GLY A 28 -9.58 -14.26 1.06
C GLY A 28 -8.58 -15.33 0.62
N ASN A 29 -8.82 -16.59 1.00
CA ASN A 29 -7.95 -17.73 0.66
C ASN A 29 -8.02 -18.15 -0.83
N ARG A 30 -8.88 -17.53 -1.64
CA ARG A 30 -9.03 -17.84 -3.08
C ARG A 30 -8.18 -16.95 -3.98
N TYR A 31 -7.45 -16.00 -3.39
CA TYR A 31 -6.57 -15.11 -4.13
C TYR A 31 -5.50 -15.86 -4.91
N GLN A 32 -4.98 -15.22 -5.96
CA GLN A 32 -3.95 -15.77 -6.81
C GLN A 32 -2.83 -14.75 -7.02
N GLU A 33 -1.64 -15.06 -6.49
CA GLU A 33 -0.48 -14.16 -6.47
C GLU A 33 0.00 -13.74 -7.88
N THR A 34 -0.23 -14.55 -8.91
CA THR A 34 0.18 -14.24 -10.28
C THR A 34 -0.80 -13.36 -11.05
N HIS A 35 -1.98 -13.07 -10.47
CA HIS A 35 -3.08 -12.36 -11.13
C HIS A 35 -3.65 -11.23 -10.26
N THR A 36 -2.85 -10.62 -9.39
CA THR A 36 -3.26 -9.63 -8.36
C THR A 36 -4.15 -8.51 -8.88
N ASP A 37 -3.88 -8.02 -10.09
CA ASP A 37 -4.56 -6.89 -10.73
C ASP A 37 -5.58 -7.32 -11.79
N GLN A 38 -6.02 -8.58 -11.75
CA GLN A 38 -6.97 -9.13 -12.72
C GLN A 38 -8.13 -9.84 -12.01
N ILE A 39 -9.35 -9.53 -12.45
CA ILE A 39 -10.58 -10.12 -11.92
C ILE A 39 -10.61 -11.59 -12.33
N THR A 40 -10.83 -12.49 -11.38
CA THR A 40 -11.02 -13.92 -11.69
C THR A 40 -12.37 -14.11 -12.38
N VAL A 41 -12.34 -14.64 -13.60
CA VAL A 41 -13.55 -14.90 -14.40
C VAL A 41 -13.93 -16.38 -14.25
N LEU A 42 -15.10 -16.64 -13.67
CA LEU A 42 -15.65 -17.98 -13.49
C LEU A 42 -16.35 -18.50 -14.75
N ALA A 43 -17.04 -17.61 -15.46
CA ALA A 43 -17.68 -17.90 -16.73
C ALA A 43 -17.64 -16.66 -17.63
N CYS A 44 -17.56 -16.89 -18.94
CA CYS A 44 -17.66 -15.84 -19.95
C CYS A 44 -18.60 -16.35 -21.05
N GLN A 45 -19.62 -15.58 -21.37
CA GLN A 45 -20.64 -15.88 -22.36
C GLN A 45 -20.82 -14.67 -23.27
N TYR A 46 -20.82 -14.89 -24.57
CA TYR A 46 -21.16 -13.89 -25.57
C TYR A 46 -21.75 -14.59 -26.79
N SER A 47 -22.64 -13.90 -27.48
CA SER A 47 -23.33 -14.39 -28.67
C SER A 47 -23.22 -13.34 -29.76
N LEU A 48 -22.89 -13.79 -30.96
CA LEU A 48 -22.84 -12.98 -32.16
C LEU A 48 -23.89 -13.52 -33.12
N SER A 49 -24.89 -12.71 -33.45
CA SER A 49 -25.93 -13.09 -34.39
C SER A 49 -26.12 -12.02 -35.47
N LYS A 50 -26.39 -12.49 -36.69
CA LYS A 50 -26.63 -11.63 -37.84
C LYS A 50 -27.71 -12.27 -38.72
N LEU A 51 -28.80 -11.54 -38.95
CA LEU A 51 -29.80 -11.96 -39.91
C LEU A 51 -29.25 -11.78 -41.35
N PRO A 52 -29.62 -12.65 -42.30
CA PRO A 52 -29.08 -12.63 -43.68
C PRO A 52 -29.19 -11.29 -44.43
N HIS A 53 -30.07 -10.36 -43.98
CA HIS A 53 -30.32 -9.06 -44.62
C HIS A 53 -30.03 -7.86 -43.71
N GLN A 54 -29.41 -8.07 -42.54
CA GLN A 54 -29.04 -7.00 -41.62
C GLN A 54 -27.57 -6.65 -41.84
N HIS A 55 -27.27 -5.38 -42.14
CA HIS A 55 -25.90 -4.94 -42.36
C HIS A 55 -25.08 -4.80 -41.06
N GLY A 56 -25.73 -4.46 -39.94
CA GLY A 56 -25.10 -4.36 -38.62
C GLY A 56 -25.02 -5.70 -37.89
N ILE A 57 -23.94 -5.91 -37.14
CA ILE A 57 -23.79 -7.03 -36.21
C ILE A 57 -24.47 -6.64 -34.89
N ASN A 58 -25.40 -7.47 -34.41
CA ASN A 58 -25.96 -7.32 -33.07
C ASN A 58 -25.06 -8.09 -32.10
N HIS A 59 -24.40 -7.36 -31.22
CA HIS A 59 -23.65 -7.92 -30.11
C HIS A 59 -24.58 -7.97 -28.89
N ASP A 60 -24.82 -9.17 -28.34
CA ASP A 60 -25.60 -9.34 -27.10
C ASP A 60 -24.81 -8.89 -25.85
N GLY A 61 -23.60 -8.36 -26.06
CA GLY A 61 -22.64 -8.02 -25.02
C GLY A 61 -21.79 -9.21 -24.59
N ILE A 62 -20.73 -8.92 -23.83
CA ILE A 62 -19.93 -9.94 -23.14
C ILE A 62 -20.45 -10.00 -21.71
N GLN A 63 -21.01 -11.14 -21.33
CA GLN A 63 -21.40 -11.43 -19.96
C GLN A 63 -20.31 -12.25 -19.28
N ILE A 64 -19.87 -11.80 -18.12
CA ILE A 64 -18.97 -12.56 -17.26
C ILE A 64 -19.66 -12.91 -15.94
N THR A 65 -19.23 -14.01 -15.34
CA THR A 65 -19.50 -14.35 -13.94
C THR A 65 -18.21 -14.24 -13.14
N LYS A 66 -18.23 -13.50 -12.04
CA LYS A 66 -17.09 -13.32 -11.13
C LYS A 66 -17.53 -13.52 -9.68
N LEU A 67 -16.58 -13.76 -8.78
CA LEU A 67 -16.84 -13.70 -7.34
C LEU A 67 -16.99 -12.24 -6.87
N LYS A 68 -17.60 -12.04 -5.71
CA LYS A 68 -17.63 -10.72 -5.06
C LYS A 68 -16.24 -10.39 -4.53
N ASP A 69 -15.70 -9.24 -4.95
CA ASP A 69 -14.31 -8.85 -4.71
C ASP A 69 -14.18 -7.31 -4.62
N LYS A 70 -12.96 -6.79 -4.51
CA LYS A 70 -12.67 -5.35 -4.46
C LYS A 70 -13.25 -4.57 -5.66
N SER A 71 -13.35 -5.19 -6.84
CA SER A 71 -13.85 -4.51 -8.04
C SER A 71 -15.37 -4.38 -8.05
N SER A 72 -16.11 -5.16 -7.26
CA SER A 72 -17.58 -5.14 -7.19
C SER A 72 -18.18 -3.73 -7.01
N PRO A 73 -17.80 -2.92 -6.01
CA PRO A 73 -18.31 -1.55 -5.86
C PRO A 73 -17.88 -0.59 -7.00
N LEU A 74 -16.71 -0.83 -7.60
CA LEU A 74 -16.20 -0.02 -8.72
C LEU A 74 -17.00 -0.29 -10.00
N LEU A 75 -17.39 -1.55 -10.23
CA LEU A 75 -18.29 -1.96 -11.30
C LEU A 75 -19.69 -1.37 -11.11
N ALA A 76 -20.21 -1.35 -9.88
CA ALA A 76 -21.48 -0.69 -9.58
C ALA A 76 -21.42 0.83 -9.86
N THR A 77 -20.30 1.47 -9.55
CA THR A 77 -20.06 2.90 -9.87
C THR A 77 -19.98 3.14 -11.37
N ALA A 78 -19.25 2.29 -12.10
CA ALA A 78 -19.13 2.37 -13.56
C ALA A 78 -20.49 2.18 -14.24
N PHE A 79 -21.32 1.25 -13.73
CA PHE A 79 -22.71 1.08 -14.17
C PHE A 79 -23.55 2.33 -13.91
N ALA A 80 -23.53 2.87 -12.69
CA ALA A 80 -24.34 4.02 -12.31
C ALA A 80 -23.98 5.29 -13.11
N LYS A 81 -22.69 5.47 -13.42
CA LYS A 81 -22.19 6.63 -14.17
C LYS A 81 -22.15 6.43 -15.68
N GLN A 82 -22.48 5.22 -16.17
CA GLN A 82 -22.30 4.84 -17.57
C GLN A 82 -20.89 5.17 -18.08
N GLU A 83 -19.89 4.86 -17.25
CA GLU A 83 -18.48 5.13 -17.55
C GLU A 83 -17.99 4.26 -18.71
N HIS A 84 -17.18 4.84 -19.59
CA HIS A 84 -16.52 4.08 -20.64
C HIS A 84 -15.36 3.24 -20.10
N LEU A 85 -15.34 1.98 -20.52
CA LEU A 85 -14.44 0.95 -20.06
C LEU A 85 -13.63 0.37 -21.21
N GLU A 86 -12.39 0.01 -20.90
CA GLU A 86 -11.50 -0.80 -21.72
C GLU A 86 -11.15 -2.07 -20.94
N GLY A 87 -11.30 -3.22 -21.58
CA GLY A 87 -11.09 -4.50 -20.90
C GLY A 87 -10.43 -5.54 -21.79
N THR A 88 -9.76 -6.50 -21.15
CA THR A 88 -9.13 -7.64 -21.81
C THR A 88 -9.34 -8.89 -20.96
N ILE A 89 -10.03 -9.88 -21.52
CA ILE A 89 -10.25 -11.20 -20.93
C ILE A 89 -9.24 -12.17 -21.53
N ASP A 90 -8.29 -12.61 -20.71
CA ASP A 90 -7.25 -13.55 -21.09
C ASP A 90 -7.63 -14.97 -20.65
N PHE A 91 -7.62 -15.91 -21.60
CA PHE A 91 -7.93 -17.32 -21.38
C PHE A 91 -6.66 -18.18 -21.40
N TYR A 92 -6.56 -19.05 -20.40
CA TYR A 92 -5.44 -19.94 -20.14
C TYR A 92 -5.86 -21.38 -20.32
N ARG A 93 -4.91 -22.22 -20.75
CA ARG A 93 -5.05 -23.68 -20.77
C ARG A 93 -3.74 -24.34 -20.40
N THR A 94 -3.81 -25.58 -19.94
CA THR A 94 -2.62 -26.42 -19.76
C THR A 94 -2.09 -26.83 -21.13
N ASN A 95 -0.81 -26.59 -21.41
CA ASN A 95 -0.15 -27.05 -22.62
C ASN A 95 0.37 -28.51 -22.49
N GLU A 96 0.96 -29.06 -23.55
CA GLU A 96 1.50 -30.43 -23.57
C GLU A 96 2.59 -30.68 -22.51
N GLN A 97 3.25 -29.62 -22.04
CA GLN A 97 4.30 -29.67 -21.01
C GLN A 97 3.74 -29.55 -19.58
N GLY A 98 2.43 -29.39 -19.43
CA GLY A 98 1.79 -29.21 -18.11
C GLY A 98 1.79 -27.77 -17.59
N HIS A 99 2.24 -26.79 -18.39
CA HIS A 99 2.29 -25.39 -18.01
C HIS A 99 0.99 -24.66 -18.36
N TYR A 100 0.60 -23.69 -17.53
CA TYR A 100 -0.49 -22.76 -17.85
C TYR A 100 0.00 -21.76 -18.89
N GLN A 101 -0.63 -21.78 -20.06
CA GLN A 101 -0.31 -20.88 -21.16
C GLN A 101 -1.56 -20.08 -21.55
N LYS A 102 -1.39 -18.75 -21.68
CA LYS A 102 -2.40 -17.89 -22.32
C LYS A 102 -2.53 -18.28 -23.79
N PHE A 103 -3.72 -18.68 -24.22
CA PHE A 103 -3.94 -19.16 -25.60
C PHE A 103 -4.95 -18.34 -26.39
N TYR A 104 -5.84 -17.61 -25.69
CA TYR A 104 -6.89 -16.82 -26.34
C TYR A 104 -7.16 -15.54 -25.54
N SER A 105 -7.54 -14.46 -26.22
CA SER A 105 -7.92 -13.21 -25.57
C SER A 105 -9.09 -12.53 -26.28
N ILE A 106 -9.94 -11.86 -25.50
CA ILE A 106 -11.02 -10.99 -25.96
C ILE A 106 -10.78 -9.61 -25.38
N ALA A 107 -10.43 -8.64 -26.22
CA ALA A 107 -10.27 -7.25 -25.84
C ALA A 107 -11.48 -6.44 -26.31
N PHE A 108 -11.95 -5.50 -25.50
CA PHE A 108 -13.06 -4.61 -25.84
C PHE A 108 -12.77 -3.18 -25.41
N GLN A 109 -13.29 -2.21 -26.17
CA GLN A 109 -13.09 -0.77 -25.94
C GLN A 109 -14.41 -0.02 -25.96
N GLN A 110 -14.39 1.17 -25.35
CA GLN A 110 -15.54 2.07 -25.31
C GLN A 110 -16.79 1.33 -24.80
N ALA A 111 -16.58 0.41 -23.86
CA ALA A 111 -17.62 -0.41 -23.29
C ALA A 111 -18.35 0.30 -22.16
N VAL A 112 -19.60 -0.05 -21.94
CA VAL A 112 -20.39 0.36 -20.77
C VAL A 112 -20.99 -0.89 -20.15
N ILE A 113 -21.20 -0.86 -18.84
CA ILE A 113 -21.92 -1.95 -18.16
C ILE A 113 -23.40 -1.77 -18.43
N SER A 114 -24.01 -2.74 -19.10
CA SER A 114 -25.44 -2.75 -19.43
C SER A 114 -26.27 -3.58 -18.46
N GLY A 115 -25.64 -4.45 -17.67
CA GLY A 115 -26.33 -5.22 -16.64
C GLY A 115 -25.39 -5.66 -15.50
N VAL A 116 -25.90 -5.60 -14.28
CA VAL A 116 -25.27 -6.15 -13.07
C VAL A 116 -26.32 -6.98 -12.34
N SER A 117 -26.02 -8.23 -12.06
CA SER A 117 -26.84 -9.12 -11.24
C SER A 117 -25.98 -9.72 -10.14
N ASP A 118 -26.31 -9.42 -8.88
CA ASP A 118 -25.64 -9.96 -7.70
C ASP A 118 -26.45 -11.16 -7.18
N VAL A 119 -25.79 -12.30 -7.01
CA VAL A 119 -26.40 -13.53 -6.50
C VAL A 119 -25.79 -13.85 -5.15
N THR A 120 -26.60 -13.69 -4.11
CA THR A 120 -26.30 -14.18 -2.76
C THR A 120 -27.17 -15.43 -2.50
N PRO A 121 -26.58 -16.64 -2.46
CA PRO A 121 -27.34 -17.87 -2.39
C PRO A 121 -28.03 -18.05 -1.03
N HIS A 122 -29.17 -18.76 -1.02
CA HIS A 122 -29.87 -19.09 0.22
C HIS A 122 -29.10 -20.15 0.99
N VAL A 123 -28.44 -19.75 2.08
CA VAL A 123 -27.48 -20.59 2.84
C VAL A 123 -28.05 -21.94 3.32
N ILE A 124 -29.37 -22.07 3.48
CA ILE A 124 -30.03 -23.34 3.86
C ILE A 124 -30.35 -24.23 2.65
N HIS A 125 -30.68 -23.63 1.50
CA HIS A 125 -31.19 -24.38 0.33
C HIS A 125 -30.10 -24.65 -0.72
N SER A 126 -29.09 -23.78 -0.79
CA SER A 126 -27.94 -23.88 -1.71
C SER A 126 -26.62 -23.70 -0.94
N PRO A 127 -26.24 -24.62 -0.04
CA PRO A 127 -25.06 -24.45 0.81
C PRO A 127 -23.72 -24.55 0.07
N VAL A 128 -23.72 -25.07 -1.16
CA VAL A 128 -22.51 -25.25 -2.00
C VAL A 128 -22.30 -24.08 -2.94
N GLU A 129 -23.34 -23.30 -3.21
CA GLU A 129 -23.26 -22.17 -4.12
C GLU A 129 -22.57 -20.99 -3.44
N GLU A 130 -21.74 -20.28 -4.19
CA GLU A 130 -20.98 -19.14 -3.68
C GLU A 130 -21.59 -17.81 -4.14
N MET A 131 -21.34 -16.76 -3.36
CA MET A 131 -21.70 -15.40 -3.75
C MET A 131 -20.95 -15.01 -5.03
N HIS A 132 -21.69 -14.65 -6.06
CA HIS A 132 -21.14 -14.28 -7.35
C HIS A 132 -21.93 -13.16 -8.01
N GLU A 133 -21.32 -12.51 -8.98
CA GLU A 133 -21.88 -11.40 -9.74
C GLU A 133 -21.83 -11.74 -11.23
N MET A 134 -22.91 -11.43 -11.94
CA MET A 134 -22.97 -11.48 -13.39
C MET A 134 -22.94 -10.06 -13.94
N ILE A 135 -21.94 -9.75 -14.77
CA ILE A 135 -21.71 -8.42 -15.33
C ILE A 135 -21.80 -8.52 -16.84
N THR A 136 -22.66 -7.72 -17.46
CA THR A 136 -22.81 -7.64 -18.92
C THR A 136 -22.21 -6.33 -19.43
N PHE A 137 -21.27 -6.43 -20.36
CA PHE A 137 -20.63 -5.32 -21.04
C PHE A 137 -21.18 -5.16 -22.46
N SER A 138 -21.65 -3.96 -22.78
CA SER A 138 -21.96 -3.55 -24.15
C SER A 138 -20.81 -2.69 -24.67
N TYR A 139 -20.23 -3.03 -25.81
CA TYR A 139 -19.00 -2.42 -26.34
C TYR A 139 -19.17 -1.90 -27.75
N LYS A 140 -18.33 -0.93 -28.14
CA LYS A 140 -18.28 -0.45 -29.53
C LYS A 140 -17.24 -1.18 -30.36
N GLY A 141 -16.10 -1.52 -29.75
CA GLY A 141 -15.02 -2.25 -30.41
C GLY A 141 -14.70 -3.53 -29.66
N VAL A 142 -14.46 -4.61 -30.40
CA VAL A 142 -14.01 -5.90 -29.85
C VAL A 142 -12.96 -6.53 -30.76
N GLN A 143 -12.01 -7.23 -30.15
CA GLN A 143 -10.95 -7.97 -30.81
C GLN A 143 -10.81 -9.34 -30.17
N TRP A 144 -10.67 -10.36 -31.00
CA TRP A 144 -10.36 -11.74 -30.61
C TRP A 144 -9.00 -12.14 -31.15
N GLU A 145 -8.18 -12.78 -30.32
CA GLU A 145 -6.85 -13.24 -30.70
C GLU A 145 -6.60 -14.64 -30.17
N HIS A 146 -6.07 -15.52 -31.03
CA HIS A 146 -5.59 -16.85 -30.64
C HIS A 146 -4.07 -16.92 -30.80
N PHE A 147 -3.34 -16.71 -29.69
CA PHE A 147 -1.89 -16.50 -29.70
C PHE A 147 -1.09 -17.65 -30.34
N PRO A 148 -1.32 -18.94 -30.02
CA PRO A 148 -0.50 -20.02 -30.59
C PRO A 148 -0.65 -20.17 -32.11
N CYS A 149 -1.75 -19.68 -32.68
CA CYS A 149 -2.01 -19.75 -34.13
C CYS A 149 -1.89 -18.40 -34.83
N GLY A 150 -1.65 -17.31 -34.08
CA GLY A 150 -1.51 -15.95 -34.61
C GLY A 150 -2.75 -15.40 -35.33
N THR A 151 -3.93 -16.01 -35.15
CA THR A 151 -5.16 -15.54 -35.80
C THR A 151 -5.79 -14.42 -34.97
N LEU A 152 -6.20 -13.35 -35.66
CA LEU A 152 -6.78 -12.16 -35.07
C LEU A 152 -8.02 -11.73 -35.87
N ALA A 153 -9.08 -11.36 -35.16
CA ALA A 153 -10.31 -10.81 -35.71
C ALA A 153 -10.74 -9.60 -34.88
N TYR A 154 -11.38 -8.61 -35.51
CA TYR A 154 -11.92 -7.45 -34.82
C TYR A 154 -13.21 -6.98 -35.47
N ASP A 155 -14.06 -6.29 -34.70
CA ASP A 155 -15.28 -5.65 -35.17
C ASP A 155 -15.52 -4.34 -34.40
N GLY A 156 -16.00 -3.31 -35.09
CA GLY A 156 -16.19 -1.96 -34.53
C GLY A 156 -14.92 -1.28 -34.00
N TRP A 157 -13.76 -1.86 -34.28
CA TRP A 157 -12.43 -1.38 -33.90
C TRP A 157 -11.85 -0.55 -35.04
N SER A 158 -11.52 0.73 -34.80
CA SER A 158 -10.83 1.57 -35.79
C SER A 158 -9.33 1.60 -35.49
N ASP A 159 -8.49 1.52 -36.55
CA ASP A 159 -7.03 1.54 -36.42
C ASP A 159 -6.49 2.79 -35.69
N ALA A 160 -7.25 3.89 -35.71
CA ALA A 160 -6.95 5.15 -35.04
C ALA A 160 -6.90 5.06 -33.49
N ASN A 161 -7.52 4.03 -32.89
CA ASN A 161 -7.53 3.80 -31.44
C ASN A 161 -6.70 2.57 -31.02
N SER A 162 -5.88 2.02 -31.93
CA SER A 162 -4.92 0.98 -31.57
C SER A 162 -3.80 1.59 -30.71
N ILE A 163 -3.30 0.84 -29.72
CA ILE A 163 -2.10 1.21 -28.94
C ILE A 163 -0.90 1.51 -29.87
N ALA A 164 -0.90 0.95 -31.09
CA ALA A 164 0.08 1.23 -32.13
C ALA A 164 0.01 2.67 -32.70
N ALA A 165 -1.15 3.33 -32.68
CA ALA A 165 -1.32 4.72 -33.13
C ALA A 165 -0.97 5.76 -32.05
N ILE A 166 -1.06 5.41 -30.77
CA ILE A 166 -0.69 6.30 -29.65
C ILE A 166 0.85 6.39 -29.48
N LEU A 167 1.59 5.39 -29.96
CA LEU A 167 3.06 5.31 -29.87
C LEU A 167 3.79 5.94 -31.08
N THR A 168 3.09 6.59 -32.01
CA THR A 168 3.71 7.22 -33.19
C THR A 168 4.37 8.57 -32.92
N GLU A 169 4.95 8.76 -31.73
CA GLU A 169 6.14 9.59 -31.57
C GLU A 169 7.21 8.73 -30.89
N THR A 170 8.14 8.21 -31.69
CA THR A 170 9.39 7.51 -31.31
C THR A 170 9.37 5.97 -31.17
N ALA A 171 8.80 5.22 -32.12
CA ALA A 171 9.37 3.97 -32.68
C ALA A 171 8.39 3.30 -33.66
N PRO A 172 8.87 2.62 -34.73
CA PRO A 172 7.99 1.85 -35.60
C PRO A 172 7.35 0.66 -34.84
N PRO A 173 6.11 0.25 -35.21
CA PRO A 173 5.46 -0.89 -34.60
C PRO A 173 6.26 -2.17 -34.84
N LEU A 174 6.51 -2.93 -33.78
CA LEU A 174 7.17 -4.24 -33.84
C LEU A 174 6.39 -5.15 -34.80
N THR A 175 7.11 -5.74 -35.76
CA THR A 175 6.63 -6.78 -36.69
C THR A 175 6.14 -8.01 -35.91
N SER A 176 5.33 -8.86 -36.54
CA SER A 176 4.85 -10.11 -35.93
C SER A 176 6.00 -10.99 -35.42
N ALA A 177 7.16 -10.94 -36.08
CA ALA A 177 8.38 -11.65 -35.66
C ALA A 177 9.01 -11.05 -34.39
N GLU A 178 9.03 -9.71 -34.27
CA GLU A 178 9.57 -9.02 -33.10
C GLU A 178 8.64 -9.15 -31.87
N ARG A 179 7.31 -9.20 -32.09
CA ARG A 179 6.35 -9.53 -31.02
C ARG A 179 6.51 -10.97 -30.55
N TYR A 180 6.72 -11.89 -31.48
CA TYR A 180 6.99 -13.29 -31.15
C TYR A 180 8.32 -13.45 -30.37
N ALA A 181 9.36 -12.69 -30.74
CA ALA A 181 10.62 -12.68 -30.00
C ALA A 181 10.46 -12.13 -28.57
N LYS A 182 9.68 -11.06 -28.39
CA LYS A 182 9.36 -10.50 -27.07
C LYS A 182 8.56 -11.48 -26.21
N GLN A 183 7.57 -12.16 -26.80
CA GLN A 183 6.80 -13.22 -26.14
C GLN A 183 7.67 -14.42 -25.75
N ILE A 184 8.63 -14.83 -26.59
CA ILE A 184 9.60 -15.89 -26.24
C ILE A 184 10.43 -15.45 -25.04
N GLN A 185 10.84 -14.18 -25.00
CA GLN A 185 11.66 -13.65 -23.91
C GLN A 185 10.88 -13.58 -22.59
N GLU A 186 9.61 -13.14 -22.64
CA GLU A 186 8.70 -13.13 -21.50
C GLU A 186 8.34 -14.55 -21.04
N ASN A 187 8.08 -15.48 -21.97
CA ASN A 187 7.86 -16.90 -21.66
C ASN A 187 9.10 -17.54 -21.03
N MET A 188 10.30 -17.22 -21.50
CA MET A 188 11.55 -17.74 -20.95
C MET A 188 11.83 -17.16 -19.55
N GLN A 189 11.42 -15.93 -19.28
CA GLN A 189 11.47 -15.35 -17.93
C GLN A 189 10.44 -15.99 -16.99
N ALA A 190 9.21 -16.21 -17.49
CA ALA A 190 8.16 -16.90 -16.76
C ALA A 190 8.53 -18.37 -16.48
N GLU A 191 9.18 -19.05 -17.42
CA GLU A 191 9.67 -20.42 -17.30
C GLU A 191 10.79 -20.51 -16.26
N LYS A 192 11.77 -19.60 -16.29
CA LYS A 192 12.80 -19.51 -15.24
C LYS A 192 12.21 -19.21 -13.85
N ALA A 193 11.13 -18.42 -13.78
CA ALA A 193 10.42 -18.15 -12.53
C ALA A 193 9.63 -19.38 -12.05
N ALA A 194 8.95 -20.08 -12.97
CA ALA A 194 8.20 -21.31 -12.70
C ALA A 194 9.12 -22.48 -12.33
N GLU A 195 10.30 -22.60 -12.93
CA GLU A 195 11.33 -23.58 -12.55
C GLU A 195 11.85 -23.29 -11.15
N LYS A 196 12.17 -22.02 -10.82
CA LYS A 196 12.51 -21.63 -9.44
C LYS A 196 11.39 -21.94 -8.45
N GLN A 197 10.13 -21.78 -8.85
CA GLN A 197 8.97 -22.07 -8.01
C GLN A 197 8.73 -23.57 -7.85
N ALA A 198 8.92 -24.36 -8.92
CA ALA A 198 8.85 -25.81 -8.91
C ALA A 198 10.02 -26.42 -8.13
N GLU A 199 11.19 -25.80 -8.15
CA GLU A 199 12.37 -26.20 -7.38
C GLU A 199 12.18 -25.87 -5.89
N LYS A 200 11.63 -24.69 -5.56
CA LYS A 200 11.15 -24.37 -4.21
C LYS A 200 10.05 -25.32 -3.73
N GLU A 201 9.13 -25.72 -4.61
CA GLU A 201 8.09 -26.70 -4.28
C GLU A 201 8.63 -28.11 -4.14
N LYS A 202 9.63 -28.51 -4.92
CA LYS A 202 10.32 -29.80 -4.76
C LYS A 202 11.12 -29.82 -3.47
N GLN A 203 11.80 -28.72 -3.13
CA GLN A 203 12.47 -28.54 -1.83
C GLN A 203 11.45 -28.54 -0.68
N SER A 204 10.28 -27.89 -0.83
CA SER A 204 9.23 -27.91 0.19
C SER A 204 8.53 -29.27 0.31
N LYS A 205 8.37 -30.01 -0.79
CA LYS A 205 7.84 -31.39 -0.81
C LYS A 205 8.87 -32.41 -0.28
N GLN A 206 10.17 -32.21 -0.51
CA GLN A 206 11.23 -32.99 0.13
C GLN A 206 11.36 -32.68 1.62
N GLN A 207 11.20 -31.41 2.02
CA GLN A 207 11.09 -31.03 3.44
C GLN A 207 9.83 -31.62 4.09
N ARG A 208 8.69 -31.66 3.38
CA ARG A 208 7.46 -32.32 3.87
C ARG A 208 7.60 -33.84 3.99
N LYS A 209 8.29 -34.50 3.05
CA LYS A 209 8.59 -35.94 3.14
C LYS A 209 9.66 -36.29 4.18
N GLN A 210 10.53 -35.35 4.56
CA GLN A 210 11.45 -35.50 5.69
C GLN A 210 10.82 -35.11 7.04
N SER A 211 9.77 -34.30 7.07
CA SER A 211 9.04 -33.94 8.30
C SER A 211 8.12 -35.06 8.78
N ASP A 212 7.64 -35.94 7.90
CA ASP A 212 6.78 -37.07 8.26
C ASP A 212 7.53 -38.25 8.92
N ALA A 213 8.86 -38.12 9.13
CA ALA A 213 9.71 -39.12 9.79
C ALA A 213 10.47 -38.58 11.01
N LYS A 214 10.10 -37.41 11.55
CA LYS A 214 10.57 -36.95 12.87
C LYS A 214 9.42 -37.05 13.86
N GLU A 215 9.70 -37.67 15.00
CA GLU A 215 8.82 -37.73 16.17
C GLU A 215 8.07 -36.40 16.36
N GLU A 216 6.76 -36.48 16.57
CA GLU A 216 5.93 -35.33 16.93
C GLU A 216 6.46 -34.69 18.23
N GLU A 217 7.39 -33.76 18.10
CA GLU A 217 7.74 -32.88 19.21
C GLU A 217 6.56 -31.94 19.45
N ASP A 218 5.95 -32.06 20.62
CA ASP A 218 4.95 -31.11 21.09
C ASP A 218 5.61 -29.76 21.45
N TRP A 219 4.81 -28.70 21.54
CA TRP A 219 5.30 -27.39 21.96
C TRP A 219 5.79 -27.44 23.40
N LYS A 220 7.05 -27.06 23.61
CA LYS A 220 7.68 -27.03 24.94
C LYS A 220 7.82 -25.57 25.39
N PRO A 221 7.59 -25.25 26.67
CA PRO A 221 7.83 -23.91 27.17
C PRO A 221 9.33 -23.59 27.13
N VAL A 222 9.69 -22.37 26.74
CA VAL A 222 11.05 -21.85 26.91
C VAL A 222 11.20 -21.42 28.38
N PRO A 223 12.07 -22.05 29.19
CA PRO A 223 12.26 -21.68 30.58
C PRO A 223 12.87 -20.28 30.70
N GLY A 224 12.37 -19.46 31.61
CA GLY A 224 12.86 -18.11 31.83
C GLY A 224 12.03 -17.32 32.82
N SER A 225 12.58 -16.21 33.31
CA SER A 225 11.83 -15.22 34.07
C SER A 225 11.17 -14.27 33.08
N TYR A 226 9.84 -14.30 33.02
CA TYR A 226 9.04 -13.42 32.16
C TYR A 226 8.48 -12.24 32.97
N PRO A 227 8.30 -11.05 32.36
CA PRO A 227 8.60 -10.72 30.97
C PRO A 227 10.11 -10.56 30.71
N ILE A 228 10.56 -10.97 29.52
CA ILE A 228 11.95 -10.81 29.07
C ILE A 228 12.00 -9.86 27.88
N LEU A 229 12.90 -8.88 27.91
CA LEU A 229 13.18 -8.02 26.76
C LEU A 229 13.89 -8.85 25.69
N ILE A 230 13.34 -8.87 24.49
CA ILE A 230 13.86 -9.67 23.38
C ILE A 230 14.35 -8.85 22.20
N TYR A 231 14.00 -7.57 22.14
CA TYR A 231 14.39 -6.65 21.07
C TYR A 231 14.29 -5.21 21.57
N GLU A 232 15.27 -4.39 21.20
CA GLU A 232 15.22 -2.94 21.36
C GLU A 232 15.88 -2.22 20.19
N THR A 233 15.36 -1.04 19.86
CA THR A 233 15.99 -0.11 18.93
C THR A 233 17.22 0.56 19.55
N GLN A 234 18.05 1.19 18.72
CA GLN A 234 19.23 1.93 19.19
C GLN A 234 18.88 3.19 20.00
N ASN A 235 17.80 3.87 19.61
CA ASN A 235 17.36 5.07 20.30
C ASN A 235 16.68 4.70 21.63
N GLN A 236 16.93 5.55 22.62
CA GLN A 236 16.43 5.38 23.98
C GLN A 236 14.91 5.64 24.06
N MET A 237 14.22 4.81 24.84
CA MET A 237 12.82 5.00 25.22
C MET A 237 12.70 6.13 26.26
N ASP A 238 11.63 6.92 26.19
CA ASP A 238 11.34 8.08 27.06
C ASP A 238 12.43 9.18 26.97
N ASP A 239 12.96 9.42 25.76
CA ASP A 239 14.00 10.43 25.51
C ASP A 239 13.41 11.83 25.21
N PHE A 240 13.10 12.56 26.27
CA PHE A 240 12.64 13.96 26.19
C PHE A 240 13.72 14.96 25.77
N ASN A 241 14.97 14.52 25.54
CA ASN A 241 16.08 15.39 25.10
C ASN A 241 16.43 15.15 23.62
N ALA A 242 15.63 14.36 22.90
CA ALA A 242 15.83 14.14 21.48
C ALA A 242 15.73 15.45 20.67
N PRO A 243 16.38 15.57 19.50
CA PRO A 243 16.44 16.82 18.74
C PRO A 243 15.07 17.41 18.36
N ASP A 244 14.12 16.55 18.03
CA ASP A 244 12.72 16.84 17.71
C ASP A 244 11.85 17.13 18.95
N MET A 245 12.40 16.98 20.16
CA MET A 245 11.74 17.35 21.43
C MET A 245 12.15 18.74 21.94
N ILE A 246 13.12 19.40 21.29
CA ILE A 246 13.60 20.73 21.68
C ILE A 246 12.60 21.80 21.23
N HIS A 247 12.34 22.81 22.07
CA HIS A 247 11.43 23.92 21.77
C HIS A 247 11.94 25.25 22.36
N GLY A 248 11.48 26.38 21.80
CA GLY A 248 11.82 27.73 22.24
C GLY A 248 13.30 28.10 22.23
N ASP A 249 14.08 27.42 21.39
CA ASP A 249 15.53 27.47 21.39
C ASP A 249 16.11 28.43 20.33
N GLU A 250 15.30 28.84 19.35
CA GLU A 250 15.79 29.56 18.17
C GLU A 250 15.31 31.02 18.07
N SER A 251 16.17 31.85 17.47
CA SER A 251 15.89 33.26 17.17
C SER A 251 15.25 33.43 15.80
N LYS A 252 14.59 34.57 15.57
CA LYS A 252 14.03 34.92 14.24
C LYS A 252 15.13 34.86 13.17
N GLU A 253 16.30 35.41 13.46
CA GLU A 253 17.44 35.47 12.54
C GLU A 253 17.93 34.06 12.15
N THR A 254 17.89 33.11 13.08
CA THR A 254 18.23 31.71 12.82
C THR A 254 17.24 31.09 11.84
N ILE A 255 15.95 31.18 12.15
CA ILE A 255 14.88 30.52 11.39
C ILE A 255 14.71 31.13 10.00
N GLU A 256 14.85 32.46 9.85
CA GLU A 256 14.90 33.13 8.54
C GLU A 256 16.05 32.61 7.65
N GLY A 257 17.09 32.06 8.27
CA GLY A 257 18.23 31.42 7.62
C GLY A 257 17.93 30.02 7.07
N TYR A 258 16.78 29.42 7.34
CA TYR A 258 16.48 28.04 6.92
C TYR A 258 15.84 27.91 5.55
N GLY A 259 16.04 26.75 4.95
CA GLY A 259 15.51 26.37 3.64
C GLY A 259 16.29 27.00 2.48
N PHE A 260 16.27 26.33 1.34
CA PHE A 260 16.95 26.79 0.12
C PHE A 260 16.39 28.15 -0.36
N MET A 261 15.05 28.28 -0.36
CA MET A 261 14.35 29.49 -0.81
C MET A 261 14.15 30.54 0.29
N LYS A 262 14.69 30.32 1.50
CA LYS A 262 14.46 31.16 2.68
C LYS A 262 12.96 31.44 2.94
N PRO A 263 12.10 30.39 3.02
CA PRO A 263 10.66 30.57 3.04
C PRO A 263 10.12 31.18 4.34
N PHE A 264 10.93 31.28 5.39
CA PHE A 264 10.57 31.99 6.62
C PHE A 264 10.80 33.50 6.52
N LYS A 265 11.71 33.94 5.64
CA LYS A 265 12.02 35.35 5.47
C LYS A 265 10.86 36.09 4.78
N GLN A 266 10.45 37.21 5.35
CA GLN A 266 9.42 38.06 4.74
C GLN A 266 9.86 38.47 3.32
N SER A 267 9.03 38.15 2.33
CA SER A 267 9.31 38.54 0.95
C SER A 267 9.12 40.05 0.77
N GLN A 268 9.88 40.65 -0.14
CA GLN A 268 9.75 42.05 -0.51
C GLN A 268 9.82 42.19 -2.02
N TYR A 269 8.96 43.05 -2.58
CA TYR A 269 8.92 43.38 -3.99
C TYR A 269 8.96 44.89 -4.15
N THR A 270 9.94 45.42 -4.89
CA THR A 270 10.08 46.87 -5.14
C THR A 270 9.85 47.17 -6.62
N SER A 271 8.78 47.92 -6.92
CA SER A 271 8.52 48.46 -8.25
C SER A 271 9.32 49.74 -8.45
N HIS A 272 10.44 49.64 -9.18
CA HIS A 272 11.30 50.78 -9.46
C HIS A 272 10.63 51.80 -10.41
N ARG A 273 9.68 51.33 -11.22
CA ARG A 273 8.91 52.17 -12.16
C ARG A 273 7.82 52.97 -11.45
N GLU A 274 7.18 52.39 -10.44
CA GLU A 274 6.04 53.01 -9.74
C GLU A 274 6.39 53.53 -8.34
N GLY A 275 7.62 53.32 -7.87
CA GLY A 275 8.16 53.94 -6.67
C GLY A 275 7.64 53.37 -5.34
N TYR A 276 7.10 52.16 -5.33
CA TYR A 276 6.59 51.52 -4.10
C TYR A 276 7.28 50.17 -3.82
N THR A 277 7.25 49.77 -2.54
CA THR A 277 7.66 48.45 -2.07
C THR A 277 6.48 47.77 -1.41
N MET A 278 6.22 46.51 -1.78
CA MET A 278 5.25 45.63 -1.15
C MET A 278 6.00 44.59 -0.34
N TYR A 279 5.52 44.33 0.86
CA TYR A 279 6.01 43.25 1.71
C TYR A 279 5.02 42.09 1.67
N GLY A 280 5.53 40.88 1.61
CA GLY A 280 4.75 39.68 1.89
C GLY A 280 4.39 39.59 3.36
N GLU A 281 3.77 38.49 3.74
CA GLU A 281 3.39 38.22 5.12
C GLU A 281 4.63 38.06 6.03
N ASP A 282 4.63 38.73 7.19
CA ASP A 282 5.60 38.45 8.26
C ASP A 282 5.05 37.34 9.16
N GLN A 283 5.50 36.11 8.90
CA GLN A 283 5.06 34.92 9.62
C GLN A 283 5.37 34.98 11.12
N PHE A 284 6.40 35.69 11.55
CA PHE A 284 6.76 35.82 12.98
C PHE A 284 5.84 36.78 13.75
N SER A 285 5.07 37.61 13.02
CA SER A 285 4.14 38.57 13.62
C SER A 285 2.70 38.05 13.73
N LEU A 286 2.43 36.88 13.15
CA LEU A 286 1.10 36.27 13.18
C LEU A 286 0.71 35.88 14.61
N PRO A 287 -0.58 35.79 14.94
CA PRO A 287 -0.99 35.16 16.17
C PRO A 287 -0.78 33.63 16.07
N ALA A 288 -0.40 32.99 17.19
CA ALA A 288 -0.24 31.54 17.26
C ALA A 288 -1.45 30.76 16.72
N ALA A 289 -2.67 31.27 16.94
CA ALA A 289 -3.91 30.66 16.42
C ALA A 289 -3.93 30.53 14.88
N GLU A 290 -3.30 31.45 14.14
CA GLU A 290 -3.19 31.34 12.68
C GLU A 290 -2.20 30.25 12.28
N HIS A 291 -1.11 30.09 13.04
CA HIS A 291 -0.19 28.97 12.85
C HIS A 291 -0.84 27.62 13.15
N PHE A 292 -1.62 27.49 14.23
CA PHE A 292 -2.38 26.27 14.52
C PHE A 292 -3.41 25.95 13.44
N LYS A 293 -4.07 26.96 12.87
CA LYS A 293 -4.98 26.78 11.73
C LYS A 293 -4.24 26.24 10.50
N ARG A 294 -3.05 26.76 10.20
CA ARG A 294 -2.18 26.25 9.11
C ARG A 294 -1.69 24.84 9.40
N MET A 295 -1.31 24.53 10.63
CA MET A 295 -0.90 23.19 11.05
C MET A 295 -2.05 22.18 10.90
N ARG A 296 -3.26 22.51 11.37
CA ARG A 296 -4.46 21.66 11.15
C ARG A 296 -4.79 21.47 9.67
N SER A 297 -4.46 22.43 8.81
CA SER A 297 -4.65 22.26 7.36
C SER A 297 -3.81 21.14 6.76
N LEU A 298 -2.73 20.70 7.43
CA LEU A 298 -1.97 19.53 7.03
C LEU A 298 -2.85 18.28 6.97
N ALA A 299 -3.80 18.12 7.90
CA ALA A 299 -4.76 17.01 7.86
C ALA A 299 -5.54 16.93 6.54
N ASN A 300 -5.81 18.08 5.90
CA ASN A 300 -6.51 18.15 4.62
C ASN A 300 -5.60 17.76 3.44
N LEU A 301 -4.31 18.14 3.51
CA LEU A 301 -3.31 17.77 2.50
C LEU A 301 -3.08 16.26 2.42
N PHE A 302 -3.25 15.56 3.54
CA PHE A 302 -3.15 14.10 3.63
C PHE A 302 -4.52 13.42 3.78
N SER A 303 -5.61 14.13 3.45
CA SER A 303 -6.96 13.58 3.55
C SER A 303 -7.30 12.65 2.36
N PRO A 304 -8.07 11.58 2.59
CA PRO A 304 -8.50 10.65 1.53
C PRO A 304 -9.29 11.33 0.40
N GLN A 305 -9.95 12.46 0.67
CA GLN A 305 -10.80 13.21 -0.27
C GLN A 305 -10.01 13.96 -1.33
N TRP A 306 -8.81 14.44 -1.02
CA TRP A 306 -7.92 15.09 -2.01
C TRP A 306 -7.06 14.09 -2.80
N MET A 307 -7.01 12.83 -2.35
CA MET A 307 -6.17 11.77 -2.95
C MET A 307 -6.96 10.59 -3.53
N ASN A 308 -8.29 10.71 -3.69
CA ASN A 308 -9.17 9.72 -4.33
C ASN A 308 -9.10 8.28 -3.76
N ILE A 309 -9.11 8.10 -2.42
CA ILE A 309 -8.92 6.78 -1.78
C ILE A 309 -9.97 6.43 -0.69
N ASP A 310 -10.13 5.12 -0.47
CA ASP A 310 -11.12 4.39 0.34
C ASP A 310 -11.32 4.92 1.79
N GLN A 311 -12.58 5.18 2.15
CA GLN A 311 -13.00 5.80 3.41
C GLN A 311 -12.83 4.91 4.67
N ARG A 312 -12.52 3.61 4.52
CA ARG A 312 -12.54 2.66 5.66
C ARG A 312 -11.31 2.73 6.57
N ILE A 313 -10.10 2.92 6.02
CA ILE A 313 -8.85 3.05 6.82
C ILE A 313 -8.76 4.45 7.43
N GLY A 314 -9.17 5.48 6.69
CA GLY A 314 -9.21 6.85 7.18
C GLY A 314 -10.16 7.07 8.36
N SER A 315 -11.20 6.23 8.59
CA SER A 315 -12.26 6.55 9.56
C SER A 315 -11.91 6.36 11.04
N GLN A 316 -10.93 5.51 11.39
CA GLN A 316 -10.60 5.22 12.81
C GLN A 316 -9.49 6.11 13.37
N THR A 317 -8.63 6.67 12.51
CA THR A 317 -7.53 7.57 12.89
C THR A 317 -7.71 9.00 12.37
N SER A 318 -8.78 9.31 11.64
CA SER A 318 -9.06 10.63 11.01
C SER A 318 -9.13 11.84 11.95
N GLY A 319 -9.09 11.64 13.26
CA GLY A 319 -9.07 12.72 14.25
C GLY A 319 -7.77 12.82 15.05
N ILE A 320 -6.89 11.83 14.99
CA ILE A 320 -5.76 11.70 15.92
C ILE A 320 -4.77 12.84 15.73
N PHE A 321 -4.45 13.21 14.48
CA PHE A 321 -3.59 14.36 14.22
C PHE A 321 -4.19 15.66 14.77
N SER A 322 -5.49 15.89 14.57
CA SER A 322 -6.16 17.07 15.13
C SER A 322 -6.13 17.08 16.66
N GLU A 323 -6.36 15.93 17.31
CA GLU A 323 -6.27 15.76 18.77
C GLU A 323 -4.85 16.07 19.29
N MET A 324 -3.83 15.62 18.57
CA MET A 324 -2.43 15.91 18.88
C MET A 324 -2.09 17.39 18.69
N VAL A 325 -2.63 18.04 17.65
CA VAL A 325 -2.53 19.49 17.47
C VAL A 325 -3.26 20.24 18.60
N ASP A 326 -4.42 19.76 19.05
CA ASP A 326 -5.15 20.35 20.17
C ASP A 326 -4.34 20.27 21.46
N LYS A 327 -3.70 19.12 21.73
CA LYS A 327 -2.76 18.96 22.86
C LYS A 327 -1.56 19.88 22.74
N PHE A 328 -1.00 20.01 21.53
CA PHE A 328 0.11 20.93 21.26
C PHE A 328 -0.30 22.39 21.52
N GLU A 329 -1.51 22.79 21.09
CA GLU A 329 -2.07 24.13 21.34
C GLU A 329 -2.33 24.41 22.83
N GLN A 330 -2.68 23.37 23.60
CA GLN A 330 -2.81 23.47 25.06
C GLN A 330 -1.44 23.62 25.77
N ASN A 331 -0.33 23.39 25.06
CA ASN A 331 1.04 23.55 25.55
C ASN A 331 1.37 22.69 26.80
N GLU A 332 0.79 21.49 26.87
CA GLU A 332 0.93 20.61 28.04
C GLU A 332 2.24 19.80 28.05
N GLY A 333 2.81 19.55 26.87
CA GLY A 333 3.93 18.62 26.69
C GLY A 333 3.62 17.20 27.17
N GLY A 334 4.68 16.45 27.53
CA GLY A 334 4.57 15.15 28.18
C GLY A 334 4.33 14.00 27.21
N GLU A 335 3.28 13.22 27.45
CA GLU A 335 2.97 11.99 26.70
C GLU A 335 1.57 12.04 26.09
N TYR A 336 1.40 11.41 24.94
CA TYR A 336 0.12 11.19 24.27
C TYR A 336 -0.03 9.70 23.95
N ALA A 337 -1.20 9.13 24.24
CA ALA A 337 -1.52 7.74 23.94
C ALA A 337 -2.96 7.64 23.44
N ASN A 338 -3.18 6.77 22.46
CA ASN A 338 -4.50 6.61 21.85
C ASN A 338 -4.74 5.16 21.41
N THR A 339 -5.83 4.57 21.90
CA THR A 339 -6.17 3.16 21.62
C THR A 339 -6.42 2.88 20.13
N SER A 340 -6.91 3.86 19.36
CA SER A 340 -7.08 3.71 17.91
C SER A 340 -5.73 3.66 17.20
N LEU A 341 -4.74 4.42 17.68
CA LEU A 341 -3.35 4.36 17.19
C LEU A 341 -2.70 3.01 17.51
N ASP A 342 -2.91 2.50 18.73
CA ASP A 342 -2.47 1.16 19.13
C ASP A 342 -3.01 0.07 18.20
N ASN A 343 -4.32 0.10 17.95
CA ASN A 343 -4.98 -0.88 17.09
C ASN A 343 -4.58 -0.72 15.62
N ALA A 344 -4.37 0.51 15.14
CA ALA A 344 -3.93 0.78 13.78
C ALA A 344 -2.54 0.16 13.55
N LEU A 345 -1.56 0.47 14.42
CA LEU A 345 -0.20 -0.06 14.26
C LEU A 345 -0.16 -1.56 14.52
N LYS A 346 -0.90 -2.08 15.52
CA LYS A 346 -0.99 -3.52 15.80
C LYS A 346 -1.40 -4.34 14.57
N ASN A 347 -2.39 -3.87 13.82
CA ASN A 347 -2.96 -4.60 12.69
C ASN A 347 -2.28 -4.29 11.35
N HIS A 348 -1.34 -3.35 11.33
CA HIS A 348 -0.64 -2.91 10.13
C HIS A 348 0.29 -4.00 9.56
N GLU A 349 0.41 -4.05 8.23
CA GLU A 349 1.16 -5.12 7.54
C GLU A 349 2.66 -5.07 7.86
N THR A 350 3.23 -3.88 8.03
CA THR A 350 4.64 -3.73 8.44
C THR A 350 4.89 -4.31 9.84
N THR A 351 3.93 -4.17 10.76
CA THR A 351 3.99 -4.80 12.09
C THR A 351 3.96 -6.32 12.00
N LYS A 352 3.08 -6.89 11.17
CA LYS A 352 3.02 -8.35 10.96
C LYS A 352 4.32 -8.89 10.38
N ASN A 353 4.88 -8.19 9.38
CA ASN A 353 6.16 -8.56 8.78
C ASN A 353 7.30 -8.48 9.80
N PHE A 354 7.41 -7.36 10.53
CA PHE A 354 8.39 -7.19 11.60
C PHE A 354 8.29 -8.32 12.64
N HIS A 355 7.07 -8.60 13.12
CA HIS A 355 6.83 -9.66 14.09
C HIS A 355 7.27 -11.03 13.56
N GLN A 356 6.93 -11.36 12.32
CA GLN A 356 7.32 -12.64 11.70
C GLN A 356 8.84 -12.80 11.59
N VAL A 357 9.55 -11.75 11.16
CA VAL A 357 11.02 -11.77 11.05
C VAL A 357 11.66 -11.87 12.43
N LEU A 358 11.12 -11.18 13.44
CA LEU A 358 11.56 -11.32 14.82
C LEU A 358 11.36 -12.77 15.31
N MET A 359 10.22 -13.41 15.01
CA MET A 359 9.98 -14.81 15.39
C MET A 359 10.97 -15.77 14.74
N ASN A 360 11.34 -15.53 13.48
CA ASN A 360 12.37 -16.31 12.79
C ASN A 360 13.74 -16.14 13.48
N CYS A 361 14.10 -14.91 13.85
CA CYS A 361 15.33 -14.63 14.59
C CYS A 361 15.38 -15.41 15.91
N LEU A 362 14.31 -15.34 16.72
CA LEU A 362 14.23 -16.07 17.99
C LEU A 362 14.34 -17.59 17.74
N GLY A 363 13.65 -18.10 16.73
CA GLY A 363 13.67 -19.52 16.37
C GLY A 363 15.04 -20.05 15.95
N GLU A 364 15.85 -19.24 15.26
CA GLU A 364 17.25 -19.54 14.94
C GLU A 364 18.15 -19.58 16.19
N HIS A 365 17.75 -18.93 17.28
CA HIS A 365 18.57 -18.72 18.49
C HIS A 365 17.99 -19.36 19.76
N VAL A 366 17.00 -20.23 19.63
CA VAL A 366 16.58 -21.12 20.73
C VAL A 366 17.38 -22.41 20.65
N LYS A 367 18.31 -22.60 21.58
CA LYS A 367 19.17 -23.79 21.67
C LYS A 367 18.77 -24.60 22.89
N ASN A 368 18.48 -25.89 22.71
CA ASN A 368 18.07 -26.81 23.79
C ASN A 368 16.90 -26.27 24.64
N GLY A 369 16.01 -25.47 24.05
CA GLY A 369 14.86 -24.89 24.72
C GLY A 369 15.14 -23.64 25.55
N THR A 370 16.36 -23.09 25.52
CA THR A 370 16.71 -21.82 26.17
C THR A 370 17.02 -20.74 25.15
N LEU A 371 16.64 -19.50 25.46
CA LEU A 371 17.04 -18.31 24.71
C LEU A 371 18.51 -17.97 25.02
N ASP A 372 19.26 -17.51 24.03
CA ASP A 372 20.60 -16.97 24.24
C ASP A 372 20.54 -15.74 25.19
N SER A 373 21.53 -15.59 26.09
CA SER A 373 21.56 -14.48 27.07
C SER A 373 21.61 -13.10 26.43
N ASP A 374 22.20 -13.03 25.24
CA ASP A 374 22.44 -11.79 24.50
C ASP A 374 21.35 -11.56 23.44
N ILE A 375 20.16 -12.15 23.63
CA ILE A 375 19.09 -12.16 22.62
C ILE A 375 18.73 -10.76 22.11
N VAL A 376 18.80 -9.76 22.97
CA VAL A 376 18.47 -8.37 22.62
C VAL A 376 19.46 -7.85 21.58
N GLN A 377 20.75 -8.02 21.82
CA GLN A 377 21.78 -7.63 20.86
C GLN A 377 21.69 -8.45 19.56
N ILE A 378 21.46 -9.75 19.68
CA ILE A 378 21.31 -10.66 18.54
C ILE A 378 20.14 -10.23 17.66
N SER A 379 18.98 -9.98 18.24
CA SER A 379 17.78 -9.62 17.50
C SER A 379 17.90 -8.23 16.88
N SER A 380 18.47 -7.25 17.59
CA SER A 380 18.73 -5.91 17.03
C SER A 380 19.69 -5.97 15.84
N GLN A 381 20.76 -6.76 15.91
CA GLN A 381 21.67 -6.98 14.78
C GLN A 381 21.01 -7.75 13.63
N TYR A 382 20.18 -8.76 13.95
CA TYR A 382 19.45 -9.54 12.96
C TYR A 382 18.51 -8.64 12.14
N MET A 383 17.77 -7.75 12.80
CA MET A 383 16.83 -6.84 12.14
C MET A 383 17.54 -5.80 11.25
N GLN A 384 18.81 -5.48 11.53
CA GLN A 384 19.63 -4.59 10.70
C GLN A 384 20.36 -5.32 9.56
N SER A 385 20.35 -6.65 9.56
CA SER A 385 21.02 -7.47 8.55
C SER A 385 20.18 -7.63 7.27
N SER A 386 20.74 -8.29 6.25
CA SER A 386 20.00 -8.67 5.04
C SER A 386 18.84 -9.65 5.28
N LYS A 387 18.80 -10.32 6.43
CA LYS A 387 17.67 -11.17 6.85
C LYS A 387 16.58 -10.39 7.60
N GLY A 388 16.89 -9.16 8.01
CA GLY A 388 16.03 -8.31 8.81
C GLY A 388 14.93 -7.63 8.01
N THR A 389 14.19 -6.75 8.67
CA THR A 389 13.17 -5.90 8.05
C THR A 389 13.09 -4.57 8.76
N LYS A 390 12.52 -3.56 8.09
CA LYS A 390 12.35 -2.22 8.64
C LYS A 390 11.43 -2.24 9.86
N LEU A 391 11.57 -1.24 10.71
CA LEU A 391 10.64 -1.00 11.81
C LEU A 391 9.21 -0.84 11.28
N PRO A 392 8.19 -1.20 12.07
CA PRO A 392 6.82 -0.90 11.72
C PRO A 392 6.66 0.59 11.44
N GLN A 393 6.04 0.91 10.31
CA GLN A 393 5.73 2.29 9.95
C GLN A 393 4.46 2.34 9.11
N PHE A 394 3.78 3.48 9.15
CA PHE A 394 2.69 3.79 8.24
C PHE A 394 3.31 4.21 6.90
N ASP A 395 3.47 3.25 5.99
CA ASP A 395 4.18 3.43 4.71
C ASP A 395 3.40 4.26 3.68
N SER A 396 2.16 4.60 3.99
CA SER A 396 1.23 5.18 3.04
C SER A 396 0.81 6.57 3.46
N LEU A 397 1.12 7.59 2.65
CA LEU A 397 0.75 9.01 2.82
C LEU A 397 -0.78 9.28 2.95
N LEU A 398 -1.56 8.20 2.96
CA LEU A 398 -3.01 8.10 2.86
C LEU A 398 -3.71 8.14 4.22
N ASP A 399 -2.94 7.98 5.29
CA ASP A 399 -3.46 7.88 6.64
C ASP A 399 -2.97 9.11 7.41
N GLY A 400 -3.87 9.90 7.99
CA GLY A 400 -3.49 11.02 8.88
C GLY A 400 -2.55 10.59 10.03
N THR A 401 -2.42 9.28 10.25
CA THR A 401 -1.45 8.60 11.10
C THR A 401 0.01 8.81 10.69
N VAL A 402 0.32 9.03 9.41
CA VAL A 402 1.69 9.32 8.92
C VAL A 402 2.24 10.63 9.49
N LEU A 403 1.37 11.61 9.74
CA LEU A 403 1.76 12.86 10.39
C LEU A 403 1.90 12.73 11.90
N THR A 404 1.22 11.77 12.51
CA THR A 404 1.31 11.50 13.96
C THR A 404 2.51 10.64 14.33
N VAL A 405 3.01 9.87 13.36
CA VAL A 405 4.09 8.90 13.49
C VAL A 405 4.91 8.98 12.19
N HIS A 406 5.86 9.93 12.14
CA HIS A 406 6.73 10.16 10.98
C HIS A 406 7.82 9.06 10.87
N GLY A 407 8.02 8.31 11.97
CA GLY A 407 8.82 7.09 12.06
C GLY A 407 8.56 6.38 13.39
N ILE A 408 9.39 5.39 13.75
CA ILE A 408 9.45 4.93 15.15
C ILE A 408 10.78 5.43 15.70
N TRP A 409 10.73 6.34 16.67
CA TRP A 409 11.90 6.75 17.41
C TRP A 409 12.47 5.57 18.19
N SER A 410 11.66 4.94 19.06
CA SER A 410 12.09 3.82 19.91
C SER A 410 11.06 2.70 19.96
N MET A 411 11.53 1.46 20.02
CA MET A 411 10.69 0.28 20.22
C MET A 411 11.38 -0.75 21.09
N GLN A 412 10.62 -1.28 22.05
CA GLN A 412 10.97 -2.44 22.86
C GLN A 412 9.92 -3.53 22.72
N VAL A 413 10.38 -4.78 22.57
CA VAL A 413 9.50 -5.95 22.53
C VAL A 413 9.84 -6.86 23.70
N TYR A 414 8.84 -7.16 24.52
CA TYR A 414 8.93 -8.08 25.63
C TYR A 414 8.19 -9.37 25.30
N ALA A 415 8.84 -10.51 25.44
CA ALA A 415 8.12 -11.76 25.49
C ALA A 415 7.57 -11.96 26.91
N THR A 416 6.28 -12.29 27.02
CA THR A 416 5.60 -12.58 28.31
C THR A 416 5.36 -14.08 28.49
N LYS A 417 5.42 -14.83 27.39
CA LYS A 417 5.39 -16.29 27.33
C LYS A 417 6.04 -16.72 26.03
N LEU A 418 6.91 -17.74 26.05
CA LEU A 418 7.45 -18.36 24.83
C LEU A 418 7.33 -19.88 24.90
N GLU A 419 7.03 -20.47 23.75
CA GLU A 419 7.05 -21.89 23.49
C GLU A 419 7.84 -22.14 22.21
N TYR A 420 8.55 -23.27 22.16
CA TYR A 420 9.34 -23.66 21.01
C TYR A 420 8.97 -25.07 20.52
N LYS A 421 9.15 -25.30 19.22
CA LYS A 421 9.01 -26.60 18.58
C LYS A 421 10.03 -26.70 17.44
N GLY A 422 11.12 -27.44 17.66
CA GLY A 422 12.31 -27.33 16.82
C GLY A 422 12.81 -25.88 16.78
N ASN A 423 12.88 -25.29 15.59
CA ASN A 423 13.28 -23.89 15.37
C ASN A 423 12.07 -22.93 15.26
N GLN A 424 10.85 -23.38 15.56
CA GLN A 424 9.67 -22.51 15.56
C GLN A 424 9.45 -21.94 16.94
N ILE A 425 9.02 -20.67 16.99
CA ILE A 425 8.69 -19.95 18.21
C ILE A 425 7.27 -19.41 18.12
N ARG A 426 6.55 -19.50 19.23
CA ARG A 426 5.28 -18.80 19.45
C ARG A 426 5.22 -18.29 20.87
N GLY A 427 4.35 -17.34 21.13
CA GLY A 427 4.29 -16.72 22.44
C GLY A 427 3.28 -15.61 22.54
N LYS A 428 3.40 -14.84 23.61
CA LYS A 428 2.72 -13.56 23.79
C LYS A 428 3.75 -12.46 23.90
N PHE A 429 3.63 -11.43 23.07
CA PHE A 429 4.63 -10.37 22.92
C PHE A 429 4.02 -9.01 23.18
N GLN A 430 4.56 -8.30 24.16
CA GLN A 430 4.17 -6.93 24.48
C GLN A 430 5.11 -5.96 23.76
N TYR A 431 4.53 -5.13 22.90
CA TYR A 431 5.20 -4.06 22.18
C TYR A 431 5.03 -2.75 22.95
N LYS A 432 6.14 -2.03 23.12
CA LYS A 432 6.18 -0.63 23.55
C LYS A 432 6.90 0.15 22.46
N ILE A 433 6.21 1.12 21.88
CA ILE A 433 6.67 1.90 20.74
C ILE A 433 6.49 3.38 21.07
N GLN A 434 7.44 4.19 20.62
CA GLN A 434 7.43 5.63 20.78
C GLN A 434 7.87 6.34 19.51
N ASP A 435 7.26 7.49 19.29
CA ASP A 435 7.70 8.51 18.35
C ASP A 435 7.52 9.90 18.98
N HIS A 436 8.04 10.94 18.35
CA HIS A 436 7.94 12.30 18.86
C HIS A 436 6.96 13.14 18.02
N PHE A 437 6.15 13.95 18.70
CA PHE A 437 5.35 14.98 18.04
C PHE A 437 6.11 16.30 18.07
N GLY A 438 7.07 16.42 17.17
CA GLY A 438 7.89 17.61 17.00
C GLY A 438 8.71 17.51 15.72
N LEU A 439 9.32 18.63 15.33
CA LEU A 439 10.21 18.73 14.18
C LEU A 439 11.62 19.01 14.67
N ASP A 440 12.62 18.58 13.91
CA ASP A 440 14.01 19.01 14.08
C ASP A 440 14.42 19.97 12.93
N PRO A 441 15.52 20.73 13.04
CA PRO A 441 15.94 21.64 11.98
C PRO A 441 16.17 20.99 10.62
N LYS A 442 16.44 19.67 10.54
CA LYS A 442 16.65 18.97 9.27
C LYS A 442 15.34 18.74 8.53
N ASP A 443 14.20 18.71 9.22
CA ASP A 443 12.89 18.58 8.60
C ASP A 443 12.52 19.80 7.73
N ILE A 444 13.09 20.97 8.02
CA ILE A 444 12.75 22.24 7.35
C ILE A 444 13.94 22.96 6.70
N ASN A 445 15.18 22.55 6.99
CA ASN A 445 16.37 23.21 6.47
C ASN A 445 17.07 22.40 5.38
N HIS A 446 16.40 22.24 4.23
CA HIS A 446 16.99 21.57 3.08
C HIS A 446 17.90 22.50 2.26
N GLN A 447 19.07 21.99 1.86
CA GLN A 447 20.09 22.73 1.10
C GLN A 447 19.79 22.82 -0.41
N GLY A 448 18.75 22.15 -0.90
CA GLY A 448 18.35 22.17 -2.31
C GLY A 448 17.04 21.43 -2.54
N LEU A 449 16.45 21.65 -3.71
CA LEU A 449 15.23 20.96 -4.15
C LEU A 449 15.61 19.61 -4.75
N SER A 450 15.68 18.55 -3.95
CA SER A 450 15.76 17.19 -4.49
C SER A 450 14.35 16.66 -4.74
N LEU A 451 14.12 16.03 -5.89
CA LEU A 451 12.90 15.24 -6.17
C LEU A 451 12.73 14.06 -5.20
N SER A 452 13.80 13.67 -4.49
CA SER A 452 13.78 12.58 -3.49
C SER A 452 13.66 13.04 -2.04
N SER A 453 13.95 14.30 -1.71
CA SER A 453 13.75 14.86 -0.36
C SER A 453 12.52 15.76 -0.40
N LYS A 454 11.46 15.44 0.35
CA LYS A 454 10.26 16.27 0.40
C LYS A 454 10.61 17.56 1.17
N PRO A 455 10.71 18.74 0.52
CA PRO A 455 11.08 19.95 1.23
C PRO A 455 9.87 20.47 2.02
N PHE A 456 9.71 20.00 3.26
CA PHE A 456 8.55 20.33 4.09
C PHE A 456 8.45 21.84 4.37
N GLU A 457 9.54 22.59 4.27
CA GLU A 457 9.55 24.04 4.38
C GLU A 457 8.78 24.76 3.28
N LEU A 458 8.41 24.08 2.19
CA LEU A 458 7.50 24.65 1.17
C LEU A 458 6.04 24.59 1.59
N LEU A 459 5.70 23.85 2.65
CA LEU A 459 4.34 23.69 3.14
C LEU A 459 4.10 24.60 4.36
N ASP A 460 3.12 25.49 4.24
CA ASP A 460 2.76 26.49 5.27
C ASP A 460 2.47 25.87 6.64
N GLY A 461 1.90 24.67 6.66
CA GLY A 461 1.61 23.95 7.90
C GLY A 461 2.87 23.49 8.63
N PHE A 462 3.86 22.95 7.93
CA PHE A 462 5.14 22.55 8.55
C PHE A 462 5.98 23.76 8.98
N ARG A 463 5.96 24.84 8.19
CA ARG A 463 6.56 26.12 8.62
C ARG A 463 5.91 26.64 9.91
N SER A 464 4.59 26.57 9.99
CA SER A 464 3.85 27.02 11.17
C SER A 464 4.11 26.14 12.39
N TRP A 465 4.17 24.81 12.20
CA TRP A 465 4.55 23.87 13.25
C TRP A 465 5.95 24.19 13.78
N TYR A 466 6.93 24.35 12.89
CA TYR A 466 8.30 24.67 13.28
C TYR A 466 8.41 25.99 14.04
N LEU A 467 7.70 27.03 13.59
CA LEU A 467 7.64 28.31 14.30
C LEU A 467 7.04 28.14 15.70
N LEU A 468 5.87 27.48 15.82
CA LEU A 468 5.21 27.25 17.11
C LEU A 468 6.14 26.56 18.11
N GLN A 469 6.92 25.58 17.65
CA GLN A 469 7.86 24.83 18.46
C GLN A 469 9.13 25.64 18.81
N HIS A 470 9.91 26.05 17.81
CA HIS A 470 11.29 26.52 18.02
C HIS A 470 11.43 28.03 18.22
N TYR A 471 10.50 28.84 17.69
CA TYR A 471 10.63 30.29 17.81
C TYR A 471 10.42 30.71 19.27
N LYS A 472 11.43 31.40 19.83
CA LYS A 472 11.47 31.81 21.24
C LYS A 472 10.21 32.51 21.76
N ASP A 473 9.52 33.27 20.92
CA ASP A 473 8.33 34.01 21.35
C ASP A 473 7.06 33.14 21.36
N TYR A 474 7.05 31.97 20.69
CA TYR A 474 5.94 31.00 20.74
C TYR A 474 6.20 29.90 21.75
N ASN A 475 7.31 29.16 21.62
CA ASN A 475 7.82 28.21 22.61
C ASN A 475 6.77 27.16 23.09
N TYR A 476 6.07 26.51 22.16
CA TYR A 476 5.13 25.43 22.49
C TYR A 476 5.85 24.10 22.69
N GLN A 477 5.50 23.39 23.77
CA GLN A 477 6.09 22.12 24.20
C GLN A 477 5.61 20.94 23.34
N THR A 478 6.57 20.18 22.83
CA THR A 478 6.36 18.89 22.15
C THR A 478 6.06 17.78 23.15
N PHE A 479 5.68 16.60 22.65
CA PHE A 479 5.36 15.45 23.48
C PHE A 479 5.69 14.14 22.78
N ILE A 480 5.85 13.08 23.59
CA ILE A 480 6.10 11.72 23.11
C ILE A 480 4.76 11.04 22.81
N THR A 481 4.65 10.47 21.62
CA THR A 481 3.55 9.59 21.23
C THR A 481 3.87 8.17 21.66
N LYS A 482 3.06 7.59 22.56
CA LYS A 482 3.19 6.21 23.03
C LYS A 482 2.20 5.30 22.33
N ILE A 483 2.72 4.18 21.82
CA ILE A 483 1.94 3.14 21.16
C ILE A 483 2.26 1.80 21.84
N GLY A 484 1.24 1.07 22.28
CA GLY A 484 1.40 -0.15 23.06
C GLY A 484 0.36 -1.21 22.74
N PHE A 485 0.81 -2.41 22.38
CA PHE A 485 -0.09 -3.52 22.11
C PHE A 485 0.54 -4.88 22.41
N THR A 486 -0.30 -5.92 22.46
CA THR A 486 0.14 -7.32 22.60
C THR A 486 -0.24 -8.12 21.37
N LEU A 487 0.71 -8.94 20.89
CA LEU A 487 0.56 -9.94 19.82
C LEU A 487 0.66 -11.36 20.36
#